data_AF-A0A2A5HT95-F1
#
_entry.id   AF-A0A2A5HT95-F1
#
_cell.length_a   1.000
_cell.length_b   1.000
_cell.length_c   1.000
_cell.angle_alpha   90.00
_cell.angle_beta   90.00
_cell.angle_gamma   90.00
#
_symmetry.space_group_name_H-M   'P 1'
#
loop_
_entity.id
_entity.type
_entity.pdbx_description
1 polymer ?
#
loop_
_entity_poly.entity_id
_entity_poly.type
_entity_poly.pdbx_seq_one_letter_code
_entity_poly.pdbx_strand_id
1 'polypeptide(L)'
;MKFHFDEFEIDTQQYQIRKSGRELPVEPKVFDVVVYLIQHRDRLVSRDELFEQIWSGRLVSDTTLSNHIKSSRKILGDSGDLQGVIKTIRGRGYQFVADVSELDLEKGAELSSQGEGEPVSSHRGLAIKLVISLAILAVSVILWLIIKPVNINDEPPYVLVVPFSVSSNELATWEPFADQITRELIQSLRKVSGLNVVPPASTFTFKSNKTRSHIQKQLPDVNYVLDGVVREGNNGNMRITVELEDLKDGSLVWDGDFDILVNSANSFTVQSDIAKSVTDSLRVIILEEEKRVLAKVPTSSLPAYELYVQGQYLFSMMTHDSVLKAIDYYSQAVALDPEFEEAYVAKSNAYRMLMVLFDIPKDVLPRVITSTIDVLNVNPESAQARSSLGLAYVHAWLWDDAWRMLNEARARDANLATTELAYALYYSAIGDAKALKRSLARADALDPLNEEIAEWGLWALMMIGEMDAATQWGQEKLQLHPNIPYPLLSLSVAQYINGNYERSIALAVKGVEMSQRAPLSLIFLAQSYAAADQTDKVQALIKEAEMQNKYVCPYETAVVYALMGEIDTVFILLDKAVEYRSNCLIFTRHDPRLRPIRRDPRYFKLLKTIGLDDQALSRYLKK
;
A
#
# COMPACT_ATOMS: atom_id res chain seq x y z
N MET A 1 13.67 -44.96 -10.08
CA MET A 1 13.32 -45.34 -11.47
C MET A 1 13.86 -44.26 -12.38
N LYS A 2 14.41 -44.62 -13.54
CA LYS A 2 14.86 -43.64 -14.54
C LYS A 2 14.01 -43.75 -15.78
N PHE A 3 13.47 -42.62 -16.21
CA PHE A 3 12.72 -42.51 -17.46
C PHE A 3 13.53 -41.74 -18.47
N HIS A 4 13.54 -42.22 -19.71
CA HIS A 4 14.13 -41.52 -20.84
C HIS A 4 13.11 -41.38 -21.97
N PHE A 5 12.97 -40.16 -22.48
CA PHE A 5 12.25 -39.86 -23.72
C PHE A 5 12.93 -38.67 -24.40
N ASP A 6 13.03 -38.71 -25.73
CA ASP A 6 13.78 -37.72 -26.52
C ASP A 6 15.16 -37.39 -25.93
N GLU A 7 15.39 -36.14 -25.56
CA GLU A 7 16.62 -35.64 -24.93
C GLU A 7 16.52 -35.51 -23.40
N PHE A 8 15.44 -36.01 -22.81
CA PHE A 8 15.15 -35.90 -21.37
C PHE A 8 15.48 -37.18 -20.60
N GLU A 9 16.07 -37.00 -19.41
CA GLU A 9 16.27 -38.03 -18.39
C GLU A 9 15.57 -37.57 -17.11
N ILE A 10 14.72 -38.41 -16.53
CA ILE A 10 14.04 -38.14 -15.26
C ILE A 10 14.45 -39.21 -14.26
N ASP A 11 15.11 -38.77 -13.19
CA ASP A 11 15.53 -39.63 -12.08
C ASP A 11 14.62 -39.40 -10.88
N THR A 12 13.77 -40.41 -10.59
CA THR A 12 12.81 -40.33 -9.47
C THR A 12 13.46 -40.48 -8.10
N GLN A 13 14.69 -41.00 -8.00
CA GLN A 13 15.40 -41.10 -6.72
C GLN A 13 16.13 -39.79 -6.39
N GLN A 14 16.68 -39.13 -7.41
CA GLN A 14 17.41 -37.87 -7.22
C GLN A 14 16.52 -36.62 -7.33
N TYR A 15 15.25 -36.76 -7.69
CA TYR A 15 14.33 -35.64 -7.96
C TYR A 15 14.87 -34.70 -9.05
N GLN A 16 15.40 -35.27 -10.15
CA GLN A 16 16.07 -34.50 -11.20
C GLN A 16 15.45 -34.73 -12.58
N ILE A 17 15.34 -33.65 -13.34
CA ILE A 17 15.09 -33.68 -14.79
C ILE A 17 16.34 -33.14 -15.46
N ARG A 18 16.92 -33.89 -16.39
CA ARG A 18 18.04 -33.46 -17.23
C ARG A 18 17.62 -33.39 -18.68
N LYS A 19 18.17 -32.42 -19.41
CA LYS A 19 18.03 -32.26 -20.85
C LYS A 19 19.41 -32.28 -21.49
N SER A 20 19.69 -33.25 -22.35
CA SER A 20 21.01 -33.44 -22.96
C SER A 20 22.16 -33.42 -21.94
N GLY A 21 21.96 -34.08 -20.78
CA GLY A 21 22.94 -34.16 -19.68
C GLY A 21 23.02 -32.94 -18.75
N ARG A 22 22.29 -31.84 -19.04
CA ARG A 22 22.21 -30.66 -18.16
C ARG A 22 20.98 -30.73 -17.27
N GLU A 23 21.18 -30.54 -15.96
CA GLU A 23 20.08 -30.46 -14.98
C GLU A 23 19.22 -29.21 -15.20
N LEU A 24 17.90 -29.41 -15.17
CA LEU A 24 16.90 -28.36 -15.29
C LEU A 24 16.28 -28.10 -13.90
N PRO A 25 16.17 -26.84 -13.45
CA PRO A 25 15.47 -26.52 -12.22
C PRO A 25 13.98 -26.81 -12.39
N VAL A 26 13.41 -27.59 -11.47
CA VAL A 26 12.02 -28.02 -11.49
C VAL A 26 11.40 -27.86 -10.11
N GLU A 27 10.20 -27.31 -10.05
CA GLU A 27 9.41 -27.20 -8.83
C GLU A 27 8.96 -28.60 -8.36
N PRO A 28 8.92 -28.90 -7.04
CA PRO A 28 8.54 -30.22 -6.53
C PRO A 28 7.20 -30.72 -7.07
N LYS A 29 6.17 -29.87 -7.12
CA LYS A 29 4.84 -30.28 -7.60
C LYS A 29 4.78 -30.44 -9.12
N VAL A 30 5.56 -29.67 -9.87
CA VAL A 30 5.72 -29.88 -11.31
C VAL A 30 6.43 -31.20 -11.58
N PHE A 31 7.44 -31.54 -10.78
CA PHE A 31 8.12 -32.83 -10.84
C PHE A 31 7.15 -33.98 -10.53
N ASP A 32 6.37 -33.87 -9.45
CA ASP A 32 5.35 -34.85 -9.06
C ASP A 32 4.34 -35.08 -10.19
N VAL A 33 3.82 -34.01 -10.81
CA VAL A 33 2.89 -34.09 -11.95
C VAL A 33 3.53 -34.82 -13.14
N VAL A 34 4.77 -34.48 -13.49
CA VAL A 34 5.48 -35.12 -14.61
C VAL A 34 5.68 -36.62 -14.35
N VAL A 35 6.19 -36.98 -13.16
CA VAL A 35 6.41 -38.38 -12.79
C VAL A 35 5.10 -39.16 -12.78
N TYR A 36 4.04 -38.61 -12.20
CA TYR A 36 2.75 -39.28 -12.13
C TYR A 36 2.14 -39.51 -13.52
N LEU A 37 2.21 -38.51 -14.42
CA LEU A 37 1.75 -38.66 -15.79
C LEU A 37 2.55 -39.69 -16.58
N ILE A 38 3.87 -39.78 -16.36
CA ILE A 38 4.74 -40.77 -17.01
C ILE A 38 4.46 -42.19 -16.50
N GLN A 39 4.24 -42.35 -15.19
CA GLN A 39 3.89 -43.64 -14.58
C GLN A 39 2.53 -44.17 -15.05
N HIS A 40 1.63 -43.29 -15.45
CA HIS A 40 0.30 -43.63 -15.97
C HIS A 40 0.11 -43.30 -17.45
N ARG A 41 1.20 -43.28 -18.22
CA ARG A 41 1.23 -42.89 -19.65
C ARG A 41 0.33 -43.74 -20.56
N ASP A 42 0.03 -44.96 -20.16
CA ASP A 42 -0.82 -45.91 -20.88
C ASP A 42 -2.31 -45.55 -20.84
N ARG A 43 -2.72 -44.59 -20.00
CA ARG A 43 -4.11 -44.18 -19.83
C ARG A 43 -4.28 -42.67 -19.69
N LEU A 44 -5.54 -42.24 -19.79
CA LEU A 44 -5.93 -40.89 -19.40
C LEU A 44 -5.92 -40.75 -17.87
N VAL A 45 -5.30 -39.69 -17.37
CA VAL A 45 -5.35 -39.30 -15.96
C VAL A 45 -6.36 -38.16 -15.80
N SER A 46 -7.36 -38.35 -14.93
CA SER A 46 -8.41 -37.35 -14.72
C SER A 46 -7.91 -36.17 -13.88
N ARG A 47 -8.63 -35.04 -13.92
CA ARG A 47 -8.29 -33.86 -13.11
C ARG A 47 -8.46 -34.16 -11.61
N ASP A 48 -9.55 -34.80 -11.24
CA ASP A 48 -9.85 -35.19 -9.85
C ASP A 48 -8.79 -36.13 -9.29
N GLU A 49 -8.29 -37.05 -10.10
CA GLU A 49 -7.20 -37.96 -9.74
C GLU A 49 -5.88 -37.21 -9.50
N LEU A 50 -5.53 -36.24 -10.38
CA LEU A 50 -4.33 -35.42 -10.15
C LEU A 50 -4.45 -34.60 -8.86
N PHE A 51 -5.63 -34.04 -8.58
CA PHE A 51 -5.88 -33.33 -7.32
C PHE A 51 -5.71 -34.23 -6.10
N GLU A 52 -6.27 -35.44 -6.15
CA GLU A 52 -6.17 -36.40 -5.05
C GLU A 52 -4.72 -36.87 -4.83
N GLN A 53 -4.01 -37.21 -5.89
CA GLN A 53 -2.71 -37.90 -5.79
C GLN A 53 -1.52 -36.96 -5.62
N ILE A 54 -1.53 -35.81 -6.31
CA ILE A 54 -0.41 -34.85 -6.23
C ILE A 54 -0.56 -33.93 -5.02
N TRP A 55 -1.79 -33.56 -4.66
CA TRP A 55 -2.08 -32.64 -3.55
C TRP A 55 -2.71 -33.32 -2.33
N SER A 56 -2.70 -34.67 -2.27
CA SER A 56 -3.19 -35.46 -1.14
C SER A 56 -4.62 -35.11 -0.72
N GLY A 57 -5.50 -34.82 -1.70
CA GLY A 57 -6.89 -34.42 -1.48
C GLY A 57 -7.10 -32.97 -1.03
N ARG A 58 -6.08 -32.10 -1.05
CA ARG A 58 -6.25 -30.65 -0.85
C ARG A 58 -7.02 -30.05 -2.04
N LEU A 59 -8.06 -29.27 -1.75
CA LEU A 59 -8.81 -28.52 -2.76
C LEU A 59 -7.96 -27.34 -3.28
N VAL A 60 -7.32 -27.53 -4.42
CA VAL A 60 -6.63 -26.47 -5.18
C VAL A 60 -7.50 -26.02 -6.36
N SER A 61 -7.31 -24.80 -6.84
CA SER A 61 -8.11 -24.27 -7.95
C SER A 61 -7.79 -24.97 -9.28
N ASP A 62 -8.75 -24.99 -10.22
CA ASP A 62 -8.52 -25.43 -11.61
C ASP A 62 -7.38 -24.67 -12.29
N THR A 63 -7.17 -23.42 -11.91
CA THR A 63 -6.04 -22.58 -12.35
C THR A 63 -4.71 -23.14 -11.87
N THR A 64 -4.65 -23.71 -10.66
CA THR A 64 -3.44 -24.32 -10.08
C THR A 64 -2.98 -25.51 -10.93
N LEU A 65 -3.89 -26.46 -11.21
CA LEU A 65 -3.58 -27.62 -12.05
C LEU A 65 -3.19 -27.18 -13.47
N SER A 66 -3.90 -26.19 -14.02
CA SER A 66 -3.58 -25.65 -15.35
C SER A 66 -2.18 -25.02 -15.41
N ASN A 67 -1.78 -24.29 -14.36
CA ASN A 67 -0.44 -23.72 -14.24
C ASN A 67 0.64 -24.80 -14.10
N HIS A 68 0.41 -25.82 -13.27
CA HIS A 68 1.36 -26.93 -13.12
C HIS A 68 1.53 -27.73 -14.41
N ILE A 69 0.45 -27.96 -15.16
CA ILE A 69 0.52 -28.60 -16.48
C ILE A 69 1.26 -27.70 -17.49
N LYS A 70 1.06 -26.38 -17.44
CA LYS A 70 1.80 -25.43 -18.28
C LYS A 70 3.29 -25.44 -17.96
N SER A 71 3.67 -25.45 -16.68
CA SER A 71 5.06 -25.56 -16.24
C SER A 71 5.67 -26.92 -16.60
N SER A 72 4.90 -28.01 -16.44
CA SER A 72 5.30 -29.37 -16.86
C SER A 72 5.57 -29.43 -18.36
N ARG A 73 4.72 -28.81 -19.19
CA ARG A 73 4.98 -28.72 -20.63
C ARG A 73 6.24 -27.93 -20.93
N LYS A 74 6.38 -26.74 -20.34
CA LYS A 74 7.53 -25.87 -20.56
C LYS A 74 8.87 -26.56 -20.22
N ILE A 75 8.94 -27.28 -19.10
CA ILE A 75 10.17 -27.97 -18.68
C ILE A 75 10.51 -29.13 -19.61
N LEU A 76 9.50 -29.79 -20.19
CA LEU A 76 9.66 -30.89 -21.14
C LEU A 76 9.76 -30.44 -22.61
N GLY A 77 9.93 -29.15 -22.88
CA GLY A 77 10.03 -28.61 -24.25
C GLY A 77 8.71 -28.66 -25.05
N ASP A 78 7.58 -28.83 -24.37
CA ASP A 78 6.23 -28.88 -24.94
C ASP A 78 5.47 -27.55 -24.71
N SER A 79 4.30 -27.41 -25.34
CA SER A 79 3.41 -26.25 -25.14
C SER A 79 1.94 -26.62 -25.25
N GLY A 80 1.05 -25.69 -24.88
CA GLY A 80 -0.40 -25.89 -25.03
C GLY A 80 -0.86 -26.05 -26.48
N ASP A 81 -0.05 -25.61 -27.44
CA ASP A 81 -0.34 -25.73 -28.88
C ASP A 81 0.33 -26.96 -29.50
N LEU A 82 1.54 -27.31 -29.05
CA LEU A 82 2.30 -28.46 -29.54
C LEU A 82 1.72 -29.79 -29.03
N GLN A 83 1.46 -29.87 -27.72
CA GLN A 83 0.94 -31.05 -27.00
C GLN A 83 1.59 -32.38 -27.43
N GLY A 84 2.90 -32.36 -27.68
CA GLY A 84 3.67 -33.51 -28.17
C GLY A 84 4.12 -34.45 -27.07
N VAL A 85 4.12 -33.99 -25.81
CA VAL A 85 4.54 -34.76 -24.63
C VAL A 85 3.37 -34.95 -23.67
N ILE A 86 2.65 -33.88 -23.34
CA ILE A 86 1.45 -33.93 -22.49
C ILE A 86 0.27 -33.44 -23.30
N LYS A 87 -0.70 -34.32 -23.56
CA LYS A 87 -1.92 -34.04 -24.31
C LYS A 87 -3.09 -33.72 -23.40
N THR A 88 -3.80 -32.62 -23.68
CA THR A 88 -5.06 -32.29 -23.00
C THR A 88 -6.22 -32.96 -23.72
N ILE A 89 -6.99 -33.77 -22.99
CA ILE A 89 -8.28 -34.27 -23.48
C ILE A 89 -9.37 -33.38 -22.88
N ARG A 90 -9.94 -32.50 -23.71
CA ARG A 90 -10.86 -31.43 -23.28
C ARG A 90 -12.00 -31.99 -22.42
N GLY A 91 -12.15 -31.42 -21.22
CA GLY A 91 -13.18 -31.80 -20.26
C GLY A 91 -12.90 -33.09 -19.47
N ARG A 92 -11.85 -33.85 -19.81
CA ARG A 92 -11.60 -35.18 -19.24
C ARG A 92 -10.30 -35.29 -18.44
N GLY A 93 -9.18 -34.70 -18.90
CA GLY A 93 -7.90 -34.78 -18.17
C GLY A 93 -6.68 -34.65 -19.08
N TYR A 94 -5.58 -35.28 -18.66
CA TYR A 94 -4.27 -35.22 -19.32
C TYR A 94 -3.69 -36.62 -19.57
N GLN A 95 -2.93 -36.77 -20.65
CA GLN A 95 -2.22 -38.01 -20.97
C GLN A 95 -0.80 -37.70 -21.40
N PHE A 96 0.16 -38.47 -20.89
CA PHE A 96 1.55 -38.45 -21.37
C PHE A 96 1.65 -39.30 -22.65
N VAL A 97 2.13 -38.72 -23.75
CA VAL A 97 2.06 -39.34 -25.10
C VAL A 97 3.42 -39.51 -25.78
N ALA A 98 4.50 -38.99 -25.19
CA ALA A 98 5.84 -39.24 -25.71
C ALA A 98 6.29 -40.70 -25.44
N ASP A 99 7.17 -41.23 -26.28
CA ASP A 99 7.67 -42.60 -26.18
C ASP A 99 8.73 -42.69 -25.05
N VAL A 100 8.44 -43.48 -24.02
CA VAL A 100 9.26 -43.55 -22.79
C VAL A 100 9.93 -44.92 -22.68
N SER A 101 11.24 -44.91 -22.49
CA SER A 101 12.04 -46.07 -22.09
C SER A 101 12.34 -46.04 -20.60
N GLU A 102 12.14 -47.18 -19.92
CA GLU A 102 12.46 -47.38 -18.51
C GLU A 102 13.75 -48.18 -18.37
N LEU A 103 14.68 -47.71 -17.53
CA LEU A 103 15.89 -48.45 -17.15
C LEU A 103 15.76 -48.88 -15.69
N ASP A 104 15.53 -50.17 -15.47
CA ASP A 104 15.57 -50.80 -14.16
C ASP A 104 17.02 -51.01 -13.72
N LEU A 105 17.45 -50.23 -12.72
CA LEU A 105 18.74 -50.41 -12.05
C LEU A 105 18.61 -51.46 -10.95
N GLU A 106 18.45 -52.73 -11.33
CA GLU A 106 18.77 -53.88 -10.47
C GLU A 106 19.62 -54.90 -11.24
N LYS A 107 20.93 -54.66 -11.28
CA LYS A 107 22.02 -55.66 -11.20
C LYS A 107 23.37 -54.98 -11.38
N GLY A 108 24.17 -54.96 -10.32
CA GLY A 108 25.56 -54.55 -10.41
C GLY A 108 26.17 -54.03 -9.11
N ALA A 109 26.08 -54.80 -8.03
CA ALA A 109 26.93 -54.60 -6.86
C ALA A 109 27.62 -55.92 -6.56
N GLU A 110 28.89 -56.04 -6.94
CA GLU A 110 29.91 -56.81 -6.21
C GLU A 110 31.30 -56.65 -6.84
N LEU A 111 32.30 -56.63 -5.94
CA LEU A 111 33.76 -56.80 -6.13
C LEU A 111 34.60 -55.57 -6.53
N SER A 112 35.23 -54.93 -5.54
CA SER A 112 36.55 -55.38 -5.04
C SER A 112 37.19 -54.33 -4.13
N SER A 113 37.43 -54.73 -2.88
CA SER A 113 38.40 -54.16 -1.97
C SER A 113 39.72 -54.93 -2.13
N GLN A 114 40.85 -54.21 -2.17
CA GLN A 114 42.15 -54.58 -1.58
C GLN A 114 43.25 -53.63 -2.07
N GLY A 115 44.12 -53.20 -1.15
CA GLY A 115 45.32 -52.42 -1.44
C GLY A 115 45.87 -51.71 -0.21
N GLU A 116 46.68 -52.42 0.56
CA GLU A 116 47.35 -52.06 1.82
C GLU A 116 48.34 -50.88 1.71
N GLY A 117 48.68 -50.28 2.86
CA GLY A 117 49.80 -49.33 3.08
C GLY A 117 51.17 -49.97 2.84
N GLU A 118 52.32 -49.28 2.78
CA GLU A 118 52.94 -48.18 3.54
C GLU A 118 54.28 -47.81 2.79
N PRO A 119 55.24 -46.96 3.26
CA PRO A 119 55.21 -45.80 4.17
C PRO A 119 55.93 -44.52 3.63
N VAL A 120 55.81 -43.47 4.43
CA VAL A 120 56.45 -42.14 4.53
C VAL A 120 57.88 -41.95 3.97
N SER A 121 58.11 -40.82 3.29
CA SER A 121 59.33 -40.00 3.49
C SER A 121 59.11 -38.49 3.30
N SER A 122 59.23 -37.77 4.42
CA SER A 122 59.94 -36.50 4.64
C SER A 122 60.30 -35.60 3.43
N HIS A 123 59.67 -34.42 3.35
CA HIS A 123 60.29 -33.07 3.44
C HIS A 123 59.37 -32.04 2.76
N ARG A 124 58.95 -31.00 3.51
CA ARG A 124 58.65 -29.59 3.08
C ARG A 124 57.48 -28.97 3.86
N GLY A 125 57.73 -28.65 5.13
CA GLY A 125 56.82 -27.90 6.01
C GLY A 125 56.63 -26.40 5.66
N LEU A 126 57.18 -25.92 4.54
CA LEU A 126 57.00 -24.53 4.09
C LEU A 126 56.16 -24.40 2.80
N ALA A 127 56.18 -25.39 1.91
CA ALA A 127 55.41 -25.37 0.66
C ALA A 127 53.92 -25.69 0.88
N ILE A 128 53.60 -26.55 1.84
CA ILE A 128 52.21 -26.94 2.16
C ILE A 128 51.42 -25.76 2.73
N LYS A 129 52.05 -24.87 3.50
CA LYS A 129 51.38 -23.66 4.02
C LYS A 129 51.02 -22.67 2.92
N LEU A 130 51.87 -22.55 1.89
CA LEU A 130 51.62 -21.71 0.71
C LEU A 130 50.55 -22.31 -0.22
N VAL A 131 50.55 -23.63 -0.41
CA VAL A 131 49.52 -24.31 -1.20
C VAL A 131 48.17 -24.31 -0.49
N ILE A 132 48.12 -24.48 0.84
CA ILE A 132 46.88 -24.38 1.61
C ILE A 132 46.37 -22.94 1.63
N SER A 133 47.23 -21.92 1.76
CA SER A 133 46.79 -20.53 1.69
C SER A 133 46.37 -20.10 0.28
N LEU A 134 47.02 -20.60 -0.78
CA LEU A 134 46.57 -20.42 -2.16
C LEU A 134 45.30 -21.20 -2.47
N ALA A 135 45.10 -22.38 -1.90
CA ALA A 135 43.87 -23.16 -2.02
C ALA A 135 42.72 -22.54 -1.22
N ILE A 136 42.97 -21.99 -0.03
CA ILE A 136 41.99 -21.20 0.73
C ILE A 136 41.69 -19.92 -0.01
N LEU A 137 42.69 -19.22 -0.56
CA LEU A 137 42.49 -18.01 -1.35
C LEU A 137 41.70 -18.32 -2.62
N ALA A 138 42.06 -19.37 -3.37
CA ALA A 138 41.35 -19.82 -4.55
C ALA A 138 39.94 -20.29 -4.20
N VAL A 139 39.73 -21.05 -3.11
CA VAL A 139 38.41 -21.42 -2.62
C VAL A 139 37.63 -20.20 -2.18
N SER A 140 38.23 -19.20 -1.54
CA SER A 140 37.54 -17.96 -1.14
C SER A 140 37.25 -17.03 -2.31
N VAL A 141 38.07 -17.02 -3.36
CA VAL A 141 37.83 -16.31 -4.62
C VAL A 141 36.78 -17.05 -5.44
N ILE A 142 36.83 -18.39 -5.50
CA ILE A 142 35.80 -19.23 -6.12
C ILE A 142 34.49 -19.11 -5.33
N LEU A 143 34.53 -19.06 -3.99
CA LEU A 143 33.39 -18.81 -3.13
C LEU A 143 32.88 -17.38 -3.32
N TRP A 144 33.73 -16.39 -3.55
CA TRP A 144 33.34 -15.01 -3.91
C TRP A 144 32.82 -14.88 -5.35
N LEU A 145 33.20 -15.79 -6.26
CA LEU A 145 32.69 -15.85 -7.64
C LEU A 145 31.41 -16.69 -7.76
N ILE A 146 31.21 -17.69 -6.89
CA ILE A 146 30.01 -18.56 -6.80
C ILE A 146 28.96 -17.92 -5.90
N ILE A 147 29.34 -17.42 -4.72
CA ILE A 147 28.61 -16.37 -4.01
C ILE A 147 28.92 -15.08 -4.74
N LYS A 148 28.40 -14.93 -5.96
CA LYS A 148 28.14 -13.58 -6.44
C LYS A 148 27.44 -12.87 -5.29
N PRO A 149 27.88 -11.68 -4.83
CA PRO A 149 26.94 -10.85 -4.10
C PRO A 149 25.70 -10.84 -4.97
N VAL A 150 24.59 -11.33 -4.43
CA VAL A 150 23.30 -11.13 -5.08
C VAL A 150 23.34 -9.66 -5.46
N ASN A 151 23.18 -9.39 -6.74
CA ASN A 151 22.98 -8.03 -7.20
C ASN A 151 21.61 -7.67 -6.60
N ILE A 152 21.61 -7.28 -5.32
CA ILE A 152 20.49 -6.63 -4.67
C ILE A 152 20.47 -5.33 -5.45
N ASN A 153 19.61 -5.24 -6.45
CA ASN A 153 19.18 -3.92 -6.90
C ASN A 153 18.81 -3.18 -5.61
N ASP A 154 19.45 -2.03 -5.37
CA ASP A 154 19.58 -1.28 -4.11
C ASP A 154 18.26 -0.78 -3.47
N GLU A 155 17.13 -1.43 -3.71
CA GLU A 155 15.82 -1.05 -3.21
C GLU A 155 15.16 -2.20 -2.41
N PRO A 156 14.64 -1.92 -1.21
CA PRO A 156 13.89 -2.90 -0.42
C PRO A 156 12.70 -3.48 -1.19
N PRO A 157 12.39 -4.78 -1.05
CA PRO A 157 11.20 -5.39 -1.65
C PRO A 157 9.93 -4.57 -1.36
N TYR A 158 9.21 -4.21 -2.42
CA TYR A 158 7.96 -3.49 -2.33
C TYR A 158 6.76 -4.45 -2.41
N VAL A 159 6.05 -4.58 -1.30
CA VAL A 159 4.94 -5.52 -1.10
C VAL A 159 3.60 -4.78 -1.05
N LEU A 160 2.65 -5.24 -1.86
CA LEU A 160 1.23 -4.91 -1.73
C LEU A 160 0.51 -6.10 -1.08
N VAL A 161 0.00 -5.92 0.13
CA VAL A 161 -1.02 -6.85 0.65
C VAL A 161 -2.36 -6.41 0.07
N VAL A 162 -3.13 -7.30 -0.56
CA VAL A 162 -4.49 -6.99 -1.03
C VAL A 162 -5.53 -7.45 0.00
N PRO A 163 -6.73 -6.83 0.08
CA PRO A 163 -7.76 -7.23 1.05
C PRO A 163 -8.04 -8.73 0.92
N PHE A 164 -7.97 -9.50 1.99
CA PHE A 164 -8.20 -10.94 1.91
C PHE A 164 -9.64 -11.25 1.51
N SER A 165 -9.80 -12.29 0.69
CA SER A 165 -11.12 -12.78 0.27
C SER A 165 -11.70 -13.69 1.36
N VAL A 166 -13.02 -13.85 1.39
CA VAL A 166 -13.70 -14.76 2.30
C VAL A 166 -14.37 -15.87 1.50
N SER A 167 -14.13 -17.11 1.90
CA SER A 167 -14.81 -18.30 1.36
C SER A 167 -15.74 -18.87 2.43
N SER A 168 -16.89 -18.23 2.63
CA SER A 168 -17.98 -18.67 3.51
C SER A 168 -19.34 -18.26 2.92
N ASN A 169 -20.40 -18.97 3.31
CA ASN A 169 -21.79 -18.59 3.01
C ASN A 169 -22.24 -17.38 3.86
N GLU A 170 -21.51 -17.03 4.92
CA GLU A 170 -21.77 -15.89 5.81
C GLU A 170 -20.83 -14.72 5.51
N LEU A 171 -20.76 -14.32 4.23
CA LEU A 171 -19.80 -13.30 3.77
C LEU A 171 -19.83 -12.01 4.61
N ALA A 172 -21.02 -11.48 4.90
CA ALA A 172 -21.20 -10.24 5.64
C ALA A 172 -20.70 -10.33 7.10
N THR A 173 -20.66 -11.53 7.68
CA THR A 173 -20.14 -11.77 9.03
C THR A 173 -18.61 -11.72 9.05
N TRP A 174 -17.98 -12.33 8.05
CA TRP A 174 -16.53 -12.59 8.06
C TRP A 174 -15.69 -11.62 7.25
N GLU A 175 -16.28 -10.86 6.33
CA GLU A 175 -15.57 -9.83 5.57
C GLU A 175 -14.93 -8.74 6.48
N PRO A 176 -15.60 -8.21 7.52
CA PRO A 176 -14.97 -7.28 8.46
C PRO A 176 -13.76 -7.90 9.18
N PHE A 177 -13.81 -9.19 9.49
CA PHE A 177 -12.70 -9.93 10.10
C PHE A 177 -11.52 -10.07 9.14
N ALA A 178 -11.76 -10.49 7.89
CA ALA A 178 -10.70 -10.61 6.87
C ALA A 178 -10.04 -9.26 6.56
N ASP A 179 -10.85 -8.20 6.47
CA ASP A 179 -10.35 -6.83 6.30
C ASP A 179 -9.48 -6.40 7.49
N GLN A 180 -9.86 -6.76 8.71
CA GLN A 180 -9.09 -6.44 9.90
C GLN A 180 -7.73 -7.16 9.91
N ILE A 181 -7.71 -8.47 9.66
CA ILE A 181 -6.46 -9.23 9.54
C ILE A 181 -5.56 -8.63 8.45
N THR A 182 -6.13 -8.23 7.32
CA THR A 182 -5.37 -7.58 6.26
C THR A 182 -4.71 -6.29 6.74
N ARG A 183 -5.45 -5.42 7.44
CA ARG A 183 -4.92 -4.16 7.99
C ARG A 183 -3.77 -4.40 8.96
N GLU A 184 -3.92 -5.37 9.86
CA GLU A 184 -2.93 -5.68 10.88
C GLU A 184 -1.68 -6.36 10.32
N LEU A 185 -1.84 -7.17 9.28
CA LEU A 185 -0.72 -7.75 8.55
C LEU A 185 0.10 -6.66 7.85
N ILE A 186 -0.57 -5.69 7.20
CA ILE A 186 0.11 -4.52 6.61
C ILE A 186 0.87 -3.75 7.70
N GLN A 187 0.23 -3.48 8.84
CA GLN A 187 0.88 -2.79 9.96
C GLN A 187 2.08 -3.57 10.50
N SER A 188 2.00 -4.90 10.54
CA SER A 188 3.10 -5.77 10.97
C SER A 188 4.26 -5.72 9.99
N LEU A 189 4.01 -5.90 8.69
CA LEU A 189 5.05 -5.82 7.66
C LEU A 189 5.74 -4.45 7.61
N ARG A 190 5.00 -3.36 7.87
CA ARG A 190 5.55 -1.99 7.93
C ARG A 190 6.51 -1.76 9.10
N LYS A 191 6.53 -2.63 10.11
CA LYS A 191 7.52 -2.59 11.21
C LYS A 191 8.89 -3.13 10.78
N VAL A 192 9.01 -3.75 9.61
CA VAL A 192 10.26 -4.29 9.07
C VAL A 192 10.89 -3.24 8.16
N SER A 193 11.99 -2.62 8.58
CA SER A 193 12.68 -1.55 7.83
C SER A 193 13.25 -2.01 6.48
N GLY A 194 13.47 -3.32 6.33
CA GLY A 194 13.90 -3.94 5.08
C GLY A 194 12.78 -4.18 4.06
N LEU A 195 11.55 -3.70 4.30
CA LEU A 195 10.43 -3.80 3.37
C LEU A 195 9.85 -2.41 3.07
N ASN A 196 9.46 -2.21 1.81
CA ASN A 196 8.49 -1.19 1.45
C ASN A 196 7.12 -1.87 1.40
N VAL A 197 6.10 -1.27 2.02
CA VAL A 197 4.76 -1.87 2.08
C VAL A 197 3.73 -0.80 1.80
N VAL A 198 2.82 -1.08 0.87
CA VAL A 198 1.75 -0.16 0.50
C VAL A 198 0.85 0.09 1.74
N PRO A 199 0.52 1.35 2.09
CA PRO A 199 -0.29 1.64 3.26
C PRO A 199 -1.72 1.07 3.18
N PRO A 200 -2.38 0.81 4.33
CA PRO A 200 -3.70 0.19 4.34
C PRO A 200 -4.76 0.95 3.52
N ALA A 201 -4.84 2.28 3.60
CA ALA A 201 -5.84 3.04 2.85
C ALA A 201 -5.74 2.79 1.34
N SER A 202 -4.52 2.79 0.81
CA SER A 202 -4.20 2.57 -0.60
C SER A 202 -4.43 1.12 -1.04
N THR A 203 -4.06 0.15 -0.21
CA THR A 203 -4.36 -1.27 -0.45
C THR A 203 -5.85 -1.52 -0.71
N PHE A 204 -6.73 -0.89 0.05
CA PHE A 204 -8.16 -1.19 0.01
C PHE A 204 -8.85 -0.67 -1.27
N THR A 205 -8.17 0.17 -2.05
CA THR A 205 -8.63 0.57 -3.40
C THR A 205 -8.73 -0.62 -4.35
N PHE A 206 -7.92 -1.67 -4.14
CA PHE A 206 -7.93 -2.91 -4.94
C PHE A 206 -9.00 -3.92 -4.52
N LYS A 207 -9.81 -3.62 -3.48
CA LYS A 207 -10.81 -4.58 -2.95
C LYS A 207 -11.76 -5.10 -4.02
N SER A 208 -12.19 -4.22 -4.94
CA SER A 208 -13.12 -4.54 -6.02
C SER A 208 -12.45 -5.17 -7.26
N ASN A 209 -11.13 -4.98 -7.43
CA ASN A 209 -10.38 -5.50 -8.57
C ASN A 209 -8.93 -5.79 -8.16
N LYS A 210 -8.64 -7.07 -7.88
CA LYS A 210 -7.32 -7.55 -7.47
C LYS A 210 -6.51 -8.12 -8.64
N THR A 211 -6.91 -7.85 -9.89
CA THR A 211 -6.20 -8.41 -11.05
C THR A 211 -4.77 -7.85 -11.11
N ARG A 212 -3.80 -8.72 -11.36
CA ARG A 212 -2.37 -8.38 -11.29
C ARG A 212 -1.99 -7.32 -12.31
N SER A 213 -2.61 -7.35 -13.50
CA SER A 213 -2.45 -6.31 -14.52
C SER A 213 -3.02 -4.95 -14.11
N HIS A 214 -4.10 -4.93 -13.33
CA HIS A 214 -4.65 -3.69 -12.79
C HIS A 214 -3.74 -3.10 -11.71
N ILE A 215 -3.25 -3.95 -10.80
CA ILE A 215 -2.29 -3.58 -9.75
C ILE A 215 -1.01 -3.00 -10.39
N GLN A 216 -0.39 -3.71 -11.35
CA GLN A 216 0.82 -3.26 -12.04
C GLN A 216 0.63 -1.93 -12.80
N LYS A 217 -0.58 -1.67 -13.29
CA LYS A 217 -0.87 -0.40 -13.98
C LYS A 217 -0.94 0.77 -12.99
N GLN A 218 -1.47 0.56 -11.79
CA GLN A 218 -1.61 1.60 -10.77
C GLN A 218 -0.35 1.78 -9.91
N LEU A 219 0.36 0.68 -9.66
CA LEU A 219 1.55 0.62 -8.82
C LEU A 219 2.66 -0.15 -9.56
N PRO A 220 3.31 0.47 -10.55
CA PRO A 220 4.32 -0.20 -11.39
C PRO A 220 5.58 -0.60 -10.62
N ASP A 221 5.86 0.06 -9.50
CA ASP A 221 7.06 -0.18 -8.69
C ASP A 221 6.87 -1.30 -7.64
N VAL A 222 5.64 -1.78 -7.44
CA VAL A 222 5.39 -2.90 -6.53
C VAL A 222 5.96 -4.19 -7.13
N ASN A 223 6.73 -4.90 -6.32
CA ASN A 223 7.40 -6.15 -6.74
C ASN A 223 6.54 -7.38 -6.43
N TYR A 224 5.91 -7.39 -5.25
CA TYR A 224 5.22 -8.56 -4.74
C TYR A 224 3.78 -8.25 -4.34
N VAL A 225 2.87 -9.21 -4.57
CA VAL A 225 1.50 -9.18 -4.05
C VAL A 225 1.31 -10.30 -3.05
N LEU A 226 0.85 -9.93 -1.86
CA LEU A 226 0.41 -10.86 -0.82
C LEU A 226 -1.13 -10.90 -0.84
N ASP A 227 -1.68 -12.02 -1.29
CA ASP A 227 -3.12 -12.28 -1.37
C ASP A 227 -3.49 -13.40 -0.39
N GLY A 228 -4.74 -13.46 0.02
CA GLY A 228 -5.17 -14.44 1.00
C GLY A 228 -6.65 -14.72 0.99
N VAL A 229 -7.01 -15.90 1.48
CA VAL A 229 -8.38 -16.36 1.62
C VAL A 229 -8.62 -16.83 3.05
N VAL A 230 -9.62 -16.23 3.67
CA VAL A 230 -10.14 -16.60 4.98
C VAL A 230 -11.34 -17.53 4.78
N ARG A 231 -11.33 -18.69 5.45
CA ARG A 231 -12.43 -19.67 5.40
C ARG A 231 -12.73 -20.23 6.78
N GLU A 232 -13.97 -20.65 6.97
CA GLU A 232 -14.34 -21.41 8.16
C GLU A 232 -13.65 -22.78 8.13
N GLY A 233 -12.98 -23.10 9.24
CA GLY A 233 -12.44 -24.41 9.55
C GLY A 233 -13.37 -25.19 10.48
N ASN A 234 -12.87 -26.30 11.02
CA ASN A 234 -13.66 -27.12 11.95
C ASN A 234 -13.71 -26.48 13.36
N ASN A 235 -14.82 -26.70 14.07
CA ASN A 235 -15.00 -26.34 15.49
C ASN A 235 -14.83 -24.85 15.85
N GLY A 236 -15.14 -23.93 14.92
CA GLY A 236 -15.06 -22.48 15.17
C GLY A 236 -13.68 -21.85 14.95
N ASN A 237 -12.74 -22.60 14.36
CA ASN A 237 -11.48 -22.06 13.87
C ASN A 237 -11.66 -21.43 12.49
N MET A 238 -10.98 -20.34 12.20
CA MET A 238 -10.83 -19.78 10.86
C MET A 238 -9.49 -20.19 10.29
N ARG A 239 -9.45 -20.68 9.06
CA ARG A 239 -8.20 -20.94 8.34
C ARG A 239 -7.92 -19.80 7.38
N ILE A 240 -6.71 -19.28 7.42
CA ILE A 240 -6.18 -18.31 6.46
C ILE A 240 -5.13 -19.00 5.61
N THR A 241 -5.36 -19.02 4.30
CA THR A 241 -4.35 -19.40 3.32
C THR A 241 -3.83 -18.12 2.68
N VAL A 242 -2.51 -17.91 2.70
CA VAL A 242 -1.84 -16.70 2.21
C VAL A 242 -0.83 -17.10 1.14
N GLU A 243 -0.78 -16.34 0.05
CA GLU A 243 0.13 -16.55 -1.07
C GLU A 243 0.86 -15.24 -1.38
N LEU A 244 2.17 -15.33 -1.61
CA LEU A 244 3.06 -14.25 -2.03
C LEU A 244 3.50 -14.50 -3.47
N GLU A 245 3.08 -13.63 -4.39
CA GLU A 245 3.39 -13.70 -5.81
C GLU A 245 4.42 -12.62 -6.21
N ASP A 246 5.39 -12.97 -7.06
CA ASP A 246 6.23 -12.00 -7.78
C ASP A 246 5.45 -11.46 -8.98
N LEU A 247 5.17 -10.16 -9.01
CA LEU A 247 4.43 -9.53 -10.10
C LEU A 247 5.18 -9.55 -11.43
N LYS A 248 6.50 -9.66 -11.42
CA LYS A 248 7.33 -9.60 -12.63
C LYS A 248 7.08 -10.77 -13.58
N ASP A 249 6.98 -11.98 -13.03
CA ASP A 249 6.79 -13.20 -13.82
C ASP A 249 5.60 -14.06 -13.37
N GLY A 250 4.90 -13.64 -12.32
CA GLY A 250 3.73 -14.33 -11.77
C GLY A 250 4.07 -15.60 -11.01
N SER A 251 5.33 -15.78 -10.59
CA SER A 251 5.73 -16.93 -9.80
C SER A 251 5.24 -16.84 -8.36
N LEU A 252 4.83 -17.98 -7.80
CA LEU A 252 4.55 -18.11 -6.38
C LEU A 252 5.89 -18.16 -5.64
N VAL A 253 6.15 -17.16 -4.81
CA VAL A 253 7.36 -17.05 -3.98
C VAL A 253 7.19 -17.88 -2.71
N TRP A 254 6.00 -17.84 -2.11
CA TRP A 254 5.70 -18.51 -0.85
C TRP A 254 4.19 -18.66 -0.66
N ASP A 255 3.76 -19.76 -0.06
CA ASP A 255 2.41 -19.97 0.45
C ASP A 255 2.43 -20.47 1.90
N GLY A 256 1.36 -20.20 2.64
CA GLY A 256 1.23 -20.64 4.03
C GLY A 256 -0.22 -20.77 4.48
N ASP A 257 -0.47 -21.79 5.30
CA ASP A 257 -1.77 -22.03 5.97
C ASP A 257 -1.64 -21.71 7.47
N PHE A 258 -2.59 -20.93 7.98
CA PHE A 258 -2.64 -20.50 9.38
C PHE A 258 -4.03 -20.76 9.95
N ASP A 259 -4.11 -21.36 11.15
CA ASP A 259 -5.36 -21.60 11.84
C ASP A 259 -5.52 -20.59 12.99
N ILE A 260 -6.64 -19.86 13.00
CA ILE A 260 -7.01 -18.84 14.00
C ILE A 260 -8.20 -19.34 14.81
N LEU A 261 -8.11 -19.20 16.13
CA LEU A 261 -9.26 -19.31 17.01
C LEU A 261 -9.77 -17.90 17.33
N VAL A 262 -10.91 -17.52 16.72
CA VAL A 262 -11.42 -16.13 16.64
C VAL A 262 -11.62 -15.46 18.01
N ASN A 263 -11.85 -16.25 19.08
CA ASN A 263 -12.13 -15.76 20.43
C ASN A 263 -11.01 -16.09 21.43
N SER A 264 -9.75 -16.03 21.00
CA SER A 264 -8.62 -16.34 21.87
C SER A 264 -7.45 -15.40 21.62
N ALA A 265 -6.54 -15.30 22.60
CA ALA A 265 -5.30 -14.54 22.46
C ALA A 265 -4.41 -15.00 21.27
N ASN A 266 -4.66 -16.20 20.71
CA ASN A 266 -3.97 -16.67 19.49
C ASN A 266 -4.36 -15.86 18.24
N SER A 267 -5.46 -15.10 18.23
CA SER A 267 -5.76 -14.19 17.12
C SER A 267 -4.72 -13.07 16.98
N PHE A 268 -4.00 -12.74 18.05
CA PHE A 268 -3.00 -11.67 18.06
C PHE A 268 -1.60 -12.08 17.57
N THR A 269 -1.37 -13.36 17.27
CA THR A 269 -0.02 -13.82 16.85
C THR A 269 0.03 -14.17 15.37
N VAL A 270 -1.10 -14.51 14.75
CA VAL A 270 -1.16 -14.99 13.37
C VAL A 270 -0.58 -13.98 12.36
N GLN A 271 -0.85 -12.70 12.55
CA GLN A 271 -0.34 -11.63 11.69
C GLN A 271 1.17 -11.47 11.81
N SER A 272 1.73 -11.67 13.01
CA SER A 272 3.18 -11.65 13.25
C SER A 272 3.84 -12.89 12.66
N ASP A 273 3.20 -14.05 12.74
CA ASP A 273 3.67 -15.30 12.15
C ASP A 273 3.68 -15.23 10.61
N ILE A 274 2.61 -14.68 10.01
CA ILE A 274 2.56 -14.41 8.56
C ILE A 274 3.65 -13.40 8.18
N ALA A 275 3.74 -12.27 8.88
CA ALA A 275 4.73 -11.23 8.57
C ALA A 275 6.17 -11.77 8.62
N LYS A 276 6.50 -12.57 9.65
CA LYS A 276 7.80 -13.23 9.74
C LYS A 276 8.04 -14.19 8.59
N SER A 277 7.06 -15.03 8.25
CA SER A 277 7.18 -16.02 7.16
C SER A 277 7.38 -15.36 5.80
N VAL A 278 6.65 -14.27 5.52
CA VAL A 278 6.81 -13.45 4.31
C VAL A 278 8.18 -12.79 4.25
N THR A 279 8.65 -12.26 5.38
CA THR A 279 9.96 -11.59 5.43
C THR A 279 11.11 -12.59 5.24
N ASP A 280 11.01 -13.77 5.86
CA ASP A 280 11.98 -14.86 5.70
C ASP A 280 12.02 -15.37 4.24
N SER A 281 10.86 -15.50 3.58
CA SER A 281 10.79 -15.94 2.18
C SER A 281 11.39 -14.92 1.20
N LEU A 282 11.22 -13.63 1.49
CA LEU A 282 11.87 -12.53 0.77
C LEU A 282 13.35 -12.35 1.13
N ARG A 283 13.88 -13.16 2.06
CA ARG A 283 15.27 -13.10 2.57
C ARG A 283 15.63 -11.72 3.15
N VAL A 284 14.63 -11.02 3.68
CA VAL A 284 14.82 -9.73 4.34
C VAL A 284 15.24 -9.98 5.78
N ILE A 285 16.25 -9.23 6.23
CA ILE A 285 16.75 -9.37 7.59
C ILE A 285 15.84 -8.58 8.54
N ILE A 286 15.20 -9.28 9.49
CA ILE A 286 14.50 -8.65 10.61
C ILE A 286 15.50 -8.37 11.73
N LEU A 287 15.62 -7.12 12.14
CA LEU A 287 16.48 -6.69 13.26
C LEU A 287 15.91 -7.18 14.59
N GLU A 288 16.76 -7.35 15.62
CA GLU A 288 16.32 -7.81 16.94
C GLU A 288 15.27 -6.89 17.59
N GLU A 289 15.37 -5.58 17.37
CA GLU A 289 14.36 -4.63 17.85
C GLU A 289 13.02 -4.82 17.11
N GLU A 290 13.04 -5.01 15.79
CA GLU A 290 11.83 -5.24 15.00
C GLU A 290 11.14 -6.54 15.40
N LYS A 291 11.90 -7.60 15.73
CA LYS A 291 11.34 -8.84 16.30
C LYS A 291 10.60 -8.58 17.61
N ARG A 292 11.13 -7.73 18.49
CA ARG A 292 10.47 -7.36 19.74
C ARG A 292 9.18 -6.57 19.49
N VAL A 293 9.22 -5.63 18.55
CA VAL A 293 8.04 -4.81 18.18
C VAL A 293 6.96 -5.65 17.48
N LEU A 294 7.34 -6.64 16.67
CA LEU A 294 6.42 -7.60 16.03
C LEU A 294 5.79 -8.58 17.03
N ALA A 295 6.51 -8.95 18.09
CA ALA A 295 6.00 -9.83 19.14
C ALA A 295 5.06 -9.13 20.12
N LYS A 296 5.00 -7.79 20.12
CA LYS A 296 4.10 -7.01 20.98
C LYS A 296 2.66 -7.21 20.49
N VAL A 297 1.80 -7.71 21.37
CA VAL A 297 0.35 -7.76 21.12
C VAL A 297 -0.26 -6.36 21.27
N PRO A 298 -1.31 -6.02 20.49
CA PRO A 298 -1.89 -4.68 20.50
C PRO A 298 -2.46 -4.28 21.86
N THR A 299 -3.10 -5.23 22.56
CA THR A 299 -3.72 -5.01 23.86
C THR A 299 -3.73 -6.31 24.66
N SER A 300 -3.80 -6.19 25.99
CA SER A 300 -4.03 -7.33 26.90
C SER A 300 -5.52 -7.59 27.18
N SER A 301 -6.41 -6.72 26.67
CA SER A 301 -7.85 -6.75 26.90
C SER A 301 -8.59 -7.14 25.61
N LEU A 302 -9.08 -8.38 25.56
CA LEU A 302 -9.89 -8.85 24.42
C LEU A 302 -11.15 -7.97 24.21
N PRO A 303 -11.90 -7.55 25.24
CA PRO A 303 -13.01 -6.63 25.05
C PRO A 303 -12.61 -5.27 24.45
N ALA A 304 -11.44 -4.74 24.82
CA ALA A 304 -10.94 -3.49 24.21
C ALA A 304 -10.64 -3.68 22.72
N TYR A 305 -10.04 -4.82 22.37
CA TYR A 305 -9.78 -5.18 20.98
C TYR A 305 -11.06 -5.34 20.15
N GLU A 306 -12.08 -6.02 20.67
CA GLU A 306 -13.36 -6.20 19.97
C GLU A 306 -14.00 -4.84 19.62
N LEU A 307 -13.99 -3.89 20.56
CA LEU A 307 -14.48 -2.52 20.31
C LEU A 307 -13.62 -1.80 19.27
N TYR A 308 -12.30 -1.93 19.32
CA TYR A 308 -11.40 -1.37 18.32
C TYR A 308 -11.71 -1.90 16.91
N VAL A 309 -11.91 -3.21 16.75
CA VAL A 309 -12.26 -3.82 15.46
C VAL A 309 -13.63 -3.34 14.96
N GLN A 310 -14.63 -3.24 15.84
CA GLN A 310 -15.94 -2.67 15.51
C GLN A 310 -15.83 -1.20 15.05
N GLY A 311 -14.97 -0.42 15.72
CA GLY A 311 -14.66 0.94 15.32
C GLY A 311 -14.02 1.01 13.94
N GLN A 312 -13.05 0.15 13.63
CA GLN A 312 -12.36 0.10 12.34
C GLN A 312 -13.32 -0.23 11.20
N TYR A 313 -14.24 -1.16 11.42
CA TYR A 313 -15.30 -1.48 10.47
C TYR A 313 -16.19 -0.26 10.18
N LEU A 314 -16.68 0.41 11.22
CA LEU A 314 -17.50 1.61 11.05
C LEU A 314 -16.74 2.75 10.38
N PHE A 315 -15.47 2.96 10.74
CA PHE A 315 -14.64 3.99 10.13
C PHE A 315 -14.48 3.77 8.62
N SER A 316 -14.39 2.51 8.17
CA SER A 316 -14.28 2.16 6.75
C SER A 316 -15.49 2.53 5.90
N MET A 317 -16.66 2.75 6.52
CA MET A 317 -17.88 3.15 5.80
C MET A 317 -17.85 4.61 5.33
N MET A 318 -17.01 5.45 5.94
CA MET A 318 -16.78 6.84 5.52
C MET A 318 -18.07 7.69 5.45
N THR A 319 -18.99 7.48 6.40
CA THR A 319 -20.14 8.37 6.63
C THR A 319 -20.01 9.11 7.95
N HIS A 320 -20.60 10.30 8.07
CA HIS A 320 -20.53 11.10 9.31
C HIS A 320 -20.92 10.30 10.56
N ASP A 321 -22.11 9.69 10.56
CA ASP A 321 -22.62 8.85 11.64
C ASP A 321 -21.70 7.67 11.96
N SER A 322 -21.15 7.02 10.93
CA SER A 322 -20.25 5.86 11.12
C SER A 322 -18.92 6.27 11.77
N VAL A 323 -18.36 7.43 11.40
CA VAL A 323 -17.12 7.94 11.99
C VAL A 323 -17.34 8.37 13.44
N LEU A 324 -18.48 9.01 13.75
CA LEU A 324 -18.84 9.35 15.13
C LEU A 324 -18.99 8.11 16.02
N LYS A 325 -19.65 7.06 15.51
CA LYS A 325 -19.76 5.77 16.23
C LYS A 325 -18.41 5.09 16.39
N ALA A 326 -17.54 5.16 15.38
CA ALA A 326 -16.18 4.63 15.49
C ALA A 326 -15.40 5.31 16.62
N ILE A 327 -15.49 6.65 16.75
CA ILE A 327 -14.88 7.42 17.85
C ILE A 327 -15.40 6.96 19.22
N ASP A 328 -16.69 6.66 19.34
CA ASP A 328 -17.27 6.13 20.58
C ASP A 328 -16.68 4.76 20.93
N TYR A 329 -16.64 3.84 19.97
CA TYR A 329 -16.01 2.52 20.17
C TYR A 329 -14.53 2.62 20.54
N TYR A 330 -13.75 3.46 19.86
CA TYR A 330 -12.36 3.68 20.23
C TYR A 330 -12.23 4.30 21.62
N SER A 331 -13.15 5.18 22.02
CA SER A 331 -13.16 5.78 23.35
C SER A 331 -13.45 4.76 24.44
N GLN A 332 -14.33 3.79 24.18
CA GLN A 332 -14.57 2.68 25.08
C GLN A 332 -13.38 1.71 25.12
N ALA A 333 -12.74 1.44 23.98
CA ALA A 333 -11.53 0.60 23.92
C ALA A 333 -10.40 1.16 24.79
N VAL A 334 -10.07 2.45 24.66
CA VAL A 334 -9.03 3.09 25.50
C VAL A 334 -9.41 3.18 26.98
N ALA A 335 -10.71 3.20 27.30
CA ALA A 335 -11.17 3.16 28.69
C ALA A 335 -10.97 1.77 29.33
N LEU A 336 -11.07 0.71 28.53
CA LEU A 336 -10.83 -0.67 28.98
C LEU A 336 -9.34 -1.03 29.03
N ASP A 337 -8.53 -0.46 28.14
CA ASP A 337 -7.07 -0.58 28.15
C ASP A 337 -6.39 0.77 27.81
N PRO A 338 -5.98 1.54 28.84
CA PRO A 338 -5.29 2.82 28.63
C PRO A 338 -3.93 2.73 27.95
N GLU A 339 -3.34 1.53 27.82
CA GLU A 339 -2.06 1.32 27.14
C GLU A 339 -2.25 0.91 25.65
N PHE A 340 -3.50 0.82 25.17
CA PHE A 340 -3.82 0.39 23.81
C PHE A 340 -3.59 1.50 22.78
N GLU A 341 -2.32 1.71 22.40
CA GLU A 341 -1.85 2.75 21.49
C GLU A 341 -2.64 2.83 20.17
N GLU A 342 -2.92 1.69 19.52
CA GLU A 342 -3.59 1.65 18.22
C GLU A 342 -5.03 2.21 18.29
N ALA A 343 -5.72 2.03 19.42
CA ALA A 343 -7.05 2.62 19.62
C ALA A 343 -6.99 4.16 19.77
N TYR A 344 -5.94 4.69 20.42
CA TYR A 344 -5.71 6.14 20.44
C TYR A 344 -5.41 6.69 19.05
N VAL A 345 -4.56 6.01 18.27
CA VAL A 345 -4.23 6.39 16.89
C VAL A 345 -5.50 6.40 16.02
N ALA A 346 -6.31 5.34 16.10
CA ALA A 346 -7.55 5.24 15.33
C ALA A 346 -8.56 6.34 15.70
N LYS A 347 -8.70 6.65 17.00
CA LYS A 347 -9.53 7.77 17.46
C LYS A 347 -9.06 9.11 16.91
N SER A 348 -7.74 9.37 16.93
CA SER A 348 -7.15 10.58 16.37
C SER A 348 -7.40 10.71 14.86
N ASN A 349 -7.21 9.61 14.11
CA ASN A 349 -7.48 9.57 12.67
C ASN A 349 -8.97 9.80 12.36
N ALA A 350 -9.87 9.28 13.19
CA ALA A 350 -11.31 9.49 13.03
C ALA A 350 -11.72 10.95 13.24
N TYR A 351 -11.18 11.63 14.27
CA TYR A 351 -11.38 13.08 14.42
C TYR A 351 -10.82 13.87 13.23
N ARG A 352 -9.66 13.47 12.71
CA ARG A 352 -9.07 14.11 11.53
C ARG A 352 -9.99 13.97 10.32
N MET A 353 -10.62 12.81 10.15
CA MET A 353 -11.56 12.58 9.06
C MET A 353 -12.82 13.45 9.17
N LEU A 354 -13.37 13.63 10.37
CA LEU A 354 -14.47 14.58 10.62
C LEU A 354 -14.08 16.00 10.20
N MET A 355 -12.88 16.46 10.60
CA MET A 355 -12.38 17.79 10.25
C MET A 355 -12.18 17.99 8.74
N VAL A 356 -11.75 16.96 8.03
CA VAL A 356 -11.45 17.05 6.59
C VAL A 356 -12.71 16.98 5.75
N LEU A 357 -13.68 16.12 6.09
CA LEU A 357 -14.80 15.79 5.20
C LEU A 357 -16.18 16.29 5.64
N PHE A 358 -16.41 16.49 6.94
CA PHE A 358 -17.79 16.60 7.44
C PHE A 358 -18.08 17.86 8.24
N ASP A 359 -17.22 18.17 9.22
CA ASP A 359 -17.50 19.15 10.26
C ASP A 359 -16.64 20.42 10.09
N ILE A 360 -17.08 21.50 10.74
CA ILE A 360 -16.37 22.78 10.71
C ILE A 360 -15.01 22.61 11.43
N PRO A 361 -13.88 22.99 10.81
CA PRO A 361 -12.57 22.77 11.41
C PRO A 361 -12.39 23.37 12.81
N LYS A 362 -12.98 24.54 13.11
CA LYS A 362 -12.90 25.14 14.46
C LYS A 362 -13.39 24.23 15.58
N ASP A 363 -14.40 23.39 15.31
CA ASP A 363 -15.05 22.55 16.31
C ASP A 363 -14.33 21.21 16.50
N VAL A 364 -13.56 20.77 15.50
CA VAL A 364 -12.92 19.45 15.46
C VAL A 364 -11.40 19.50 15.59
N LEU A 365 -10.72 20.52 15.03
CA LEU A 365 -9.27 20.65 15.09
C LEU A 365 -8.70 20.57 16.52
N PRO A 366 -9.31 21.19 17.55
CA PRO A 366 -8.85 20.98 18.93
C PRO A 366 -8.88 19.50 19.35
N ARG A 367 -9.89 18.74 18.92
CA ARG A 367 -10.02 17.31 19.23
C ARG A 367 -8.99 16.48 18.48
N VAL A 368 -8.67 16.84 17.23
CA VAL A 368 -7.54 16.23 16.50
C VAL A 368 -6.25 16.42 17.29
N ILE A 369 -5.93 17.64 17.69
CA ILE A 369 -4.73 17.96 18.46
C ILE A 369 -4.68 17.19 19.79
N THR A 370 -5.74 17.25 20.59
CA THR A 370 -5.75 16.58 21.90
C THR A 370 -5.66 15.07 21.78
N SER A 371 -6.41 14.46 20.85
CA SER A 371 -6.36 13.00 20.64
C SER A 371 -5.02 12.53 20.07
N THR A 372 -4.34 13.34 19.25
CA THR A 372 -2.97 13.04 18.81
C THR A 372 -1.97 13.16 19.98
N ILE A 373 -2.15 14.13 20.87
CA ILE A 373 -1.33 14.25 22.09
C ILE A 373 -1.53 13.03 23.00
N ASP A 374 -2.75 12.51 23.11
CA ASP A 374 -3.02 11.30 23.88
C ASP A 374 -2.22 10.09 23.36
N VAL A 375 -2.02 9.97 22.04
CA VAL A 375 -1.12 8.95 21.46
C VAL A 375 0.32 9.14 21.98
N LEU A 376 0.81 10.38 22.04
CA LEU A 376 2.16 10.68 22.54
C LEU A 376 2.31 10.45 24.05
N ASN A 377 1.22 10.52 24.82
CA ASN A 377 1.24 10.19 26.24
C ASN A 377 1.43 8.69 26.46
N VAL A 378 0.91 7.84 25.56
CA VAL A 378 1.08 6.38 25.59
C VAL A 378 2.40 5.96 24.95
N ASN A 379 2.72 6.51 23.77
CA ASN A 379 3.96 6.27 23.05
C ASN A 379 4.68 7.59 22.74
N PRO A 380 5.57 8.05 23.64
CA PRO A 380 6.34 9.27 23.44
C PRO A 380 7.27 9.22 22.22
N GLU A 381 7.56 8.06 21.64
CA GLU A 381 8.44 7.93 20.47
C GLU A 381 7.67 7.80 19.14
N SER A 382 6.34 7.88 19.15
CA SER A 382 5.52 7.77 17.95
C SER A 382 5.85 8.88 16.92
N ALA A 383 6.50 8.49 15.82
CA ALA A 383 6.77 9.37 14.68
C ALA A 383 5.47 9.73 13.95
N GLN A 384 4.54 8.78 13.84
CA GLN A 384 3.23 8.98 13.22
C GLN A 384 2.41 10.03 13.96
N ALA A 385 2.36 9.98 15.30
CA ALA A 385 1.65 10.98 16.08
C ALA A 385 2.24 12.39 15.91
N ARG A 386 3.58 12.52 15.91
CA ARG A 386 4.25 13.79 15.61
C ARG A 386 3.96 14.30 14.21
N SER A 387 3.94 13.41 13.21
CA SER A 387 3.57 13.74 11.84
C SER A 387 2.16 14.32 11.77
N SER A 388 1.18 13.64 12.39
CA SER A 388 -0.21 14.08 12.45
C SER A 388 -0.36 15.41 13.18
N LEU A 389 0.37 15.60 14.27
CA LEU A 389 0.36 16.84 15.05
C LEU A 389 0.96 18.00 14.25
N GLY A 390 2.06 17.75 13.52
CA GLY A 390 2.66 18.72 12.62
C GLY A 390 1.71 19.19 11.54
N LEU A 391 0.99 18.26 10.89
CA LEU A 391 -0.06 18.59 9.92
C LEU A 391 -1.22 19.39 10.56
N ALA A 392 -1.69 18.97 11.73
CA ALA A 392 -2.74 19.69 12.46
C ALA A 392 -2.29 21.12 12.80
N TYR A 393 -1.03 21.31 13.18
CA TYR A 393 -0.45 22.63 13.44
C TYR A 393 -0.28 23.50 12.20
N VAL A 394 -0.02 22.91 11.02
CA VAL A 394 -0.10 23.65 9.74
C VAL A 394 -1.51 24.22 9.55
N HIS A 395 -2.55 23.39 9.70
CA HIS A 395 -3.94 23.85 9.60
C HIS A 395 -4.36 24.80 10.72
N ALA A 396 -3.72 24.73 11.89
CA ALA A 396 -3.94 25.64 13.00
C ALA A 396 -3.20 26.98 12.89
N TRP A 397 -2.34 27.13 11.86
CA TRP A 397 -1.42 28.26 11.66
C TRP A 397 -0.37 28.41 12.76
N LEU A 398 -0.04 27.31 13.43
CA LEU A 398 1.02 27.21 14.44
C LEU A 398 2.33 26.82 13.76
N TRP A 399 2.81 27.68 12.86
CA TRP A 399 3.89 27.38 11.91
C TRP A 399 5.21 26.92 12.57
N ASP A 400 5.59 27.54 13.68
CA ASP A 400 6.82 27.18 14.39
C ASP A 400 6.72 25.80 15.07
N ASP A 401 5.56 25.48 15.63
CA ASP A 401 5.28 24.19 16.26
C ASP A 401 5.14 23.08 15.20
N ALA A 402 4.48 23.39 14.08
CA ALA A 402 4.41 22.51 12.92
C ALA A 402 5.82 22.14 12.45
N TRP A 403 6.69 23.13 12.21
CA TRP A 403 8.07 22.88 11.78
C TRP A 403 8.82 21.97 12.76
N ARG A 404 8.69 22.20 14.07
CA ARG A 404 9.34 21.37 15.10
C ARG A 404 8.84 19.92 15.03
N MET A 405 7.52 19.72 15.08
CA MET A 405 6.92 18.38 15.07
C MET A 405 7.23 17.60 13.79
N LEU A 406 7.21 18.27 12.64
CA LEU A 406 7.54 17.63 11.37
C LEU A 406 9.00 17.20 11.28
N ASN A 407 9.95 18.01 11.80
CA ASN A 407 11.36 17.63 11.84
C ASN A 407 11.60 16.47 12.80
N GLU A 408 10.97 16.48 13.98
CA GLU A 408 11.05 15.38 14.93
C GLU A 408 10.42 14.08 14.39
N ALA A 409 9.35 14.18 13.60
CA ALA A 409 8.74 13.04 12.93
C ALA A 409 9.69 12.45 11.89
N ARG A 410 10.18 13.29 10.95
CA ARG A 410 11.09 12.85 9.88
C ARG A 410 12.41 12.27 10.40
N ALA A 411 12.93 12.81 11.51
CA ALA A 411 14.15 12.30 12.13
C ALA A 411 13.99 10.89 12.71
N ARG A 412 12.76 10.51 13.09
CA ARG A 412 12.43 9.18 13.63
C ARG A 412 12.01 8.21 12.54
N ASP A 413 11.18 8.66 11.62
CA ASP A 413 10.72 7.89 10.48
C ASP A 413 10.64 8.79 9.24
N ALA A 414 11.55 8.56 8.31
CA ALA A 414 11.65 9.33 7.07
C ALA A 414 10.63 8.88 6.00
N ASN A 415 9.88 7.80 6.24
CA ASN A 415 8.99 7.14 5.28
C ASN A 415 7.51 7.42 5.54
N LEU A 416 7.21 8.51 6.25
CA LEU A 416 5.84 8.96 6.51
C LEU A 416 5.36 9.93 5.43
N ALA A 417 4.50 9.44 4.52
CA ALA A 417 3.91 10.25 3.45
C ALA A 417 3.16 11.49 3.99
N THR A 418 2.47 11.36 5.13
CA THR A 418 1.79 12.47 5.82
C THR A 418 2.76 13.57 6.27
N THR A 419 3.98 13.21 6.69
CA THR A 419 5.00 14.21 7.07
C THR A 419 5.38 15.03 5.84
N GLU A 420 5.64 14.36 4.71
CA GLU A 420 6.00 15.03 3.46
C GLU A 420 4.86 15.89 2.90
N LEU A 421 3.61 15.44 3.01
CA LEU A 421 2.45 16.27 2.69
C LEU A 421 2.38 17.53 3.54
N ALA A 422 2.56 17.40 4.86
CA ALA A 422 2.53 18.54 5.76
C ALA A 422 3.66 19.56 5.47
N TYR A 423 4.85 19.08 5.10
CA TYR A 423 5.92 19.94 4.59
C TYR A 423 5.55 20.61 3.28
N ALA A 424 4.94 19.90 2.33
CA ALA A 424 4.47 20.50 1.09
C ALA A 424 3.49 21.66 1.36
N LEU A 425 2.51 21.44 2.25
CA LEU A 425 1.57 22.48 2.65
C LEU A 425 2.25 23.66 3.35
N TYR A 426 3.21 23.39 4.24
CA TYR A 426 4.02 24.41 4.89
C TYR A 426 4.79 25.25 3.86
N TYR A 427 5.47 24.61 2.91
CA TYR A 427 6.26 25.28 1.88
C TYR A 427 5.41 26.06 0.89
N SER A 428 4.21 25.57 0.57
CA SER A 428 3.23 26.31 -0.22
C SER A 428 2.80 27.59 0.50
N ALA A 429 2.53 27.51 1.81
CA ALA A 429 2.11 28.67 2.61
C ALA A 429 3.18 29.78 2.68
N ILE A 430 4.47 29.41 2.78
CA ILE A 430 5.58 30.38 2.85
C ILE A 430 6.16 30.79 1.50
N GLY A 431 5.73 30.16 0.40
CA GLY A 431 6.19 30.54 -0.94
C GLY A 431 7.48 29.86 -1.41
N ASP A 432 7.89 28.72 -0.84
CA ASP A 432 9.06 27.96 -1.31
C ASP A 432 8.66 26.84 -2.29
N ALA A 433 8.58 27.19 -3.58
CA ALA A 433 8.19 26.25 -4.63
C ALA A 433 9.19 25.09 -4.82
N LYS A 434 10.47 25.30 -4.55
CA LYS A 434 11.49 24.26 -4.71
C LYS A 434 11.39 23.22 -3.60
N ALA A 435 11.21 23.65 -2.37
CA ALA A 435 11.01 22.75 -1.24
C ALA A 435 9.66 22.03 -1.33
N LEU A 436 8.59 22.74 -1.72
CA LEU A 436 7.27 22.15 -2.02
C LEU A 436 7.37 20.97 -2.99
N LYS A 437 7.96 21.18 -4.18
CA LYS A 437 8.05 20.13 -5.22
C LYS A 437 8.83 18.91 -4.74
N ARG A 438 9.90 19.11 -3.96
CA ARG A 438 10.67 18.00 -3.37
C ARG A 438 9.84 17.20 -2.37
N SER A 439 9.12 17.87 -1.48
CA SER A 439 8.26 17.20 -0.51
C SER A 439 7.10 16.47 -1.17
N LEU A 440 6.45 17.05 -2.19
CA LEU A 440 5.40 16.34 -2.94
C LEU A 440 5.94 15.10 -3.66
N ALA A 441 7.09 15.19 -4.33
CA ALA A 441 7.70 14.03 -4.98
C ALA A 441 8.01 12.90 -3.98
N ARG A 442 8.46 13.24 -2.76
CA ARG A 442 8.67 12.24 -1.70
C ARG A 442 7.36 11.68 -1.16
N ALA A 443 6.36 12.53 -0.92
CA ALA A 443 5.05 12.10 -0.44
C ALA A 443 4.43 11.10 -1.43
N ASP A 444 4.54 11.39 -2.72
CA ASP A 444 4.01 10.58 -3.80
C ASP A 444 4.73 9.24 -3.98
N ALA A 445 6.06 9.24 -3.88
CA ALA A 445 6.84 8.00 -3.92
C ALA A 445 6.50 7.06 -2.74
N LEU A 446 6.16 7.63 -1.58
CA LEU A 446 5.80 6.86 -0.39
C LEU A 446 4.37 6.30 -0.44
N ASP A 447 3.42 7.03 -1.04
CA ASP A 447 2.03 6.60 -1.14
C ASP A 447 1.31 7.24 -2.34
N PRO A 448 1.50 6.72 -3.57
CA PRO A 448 1.02 7.37 -4.80
C PRO A 448 -0.50 7.29 -4.99
N LEU A 449 -1.18 6.43 -4.22
CA LEU A 449 -2.65 6.28 -4.21
C LEU A 449 -3.30 7.02 -3.04
N ASN A 450 -2.56 7.86 -2.33
CA ASN A 450 -3.11 8.64 -1.25
C ASN A 450 -3.98 9.79 -1.79
N GLU A 451 -5.29 9.70 -1.56
CA GLU A 451 -6.26 10.68 -2.06
C GLU A 451 -6.00 12.11 -1.54
N GLU A 452 -5.53 12.23 -0.29
CA GLU A 452 -5.24 13.52 0.32
C GLU A 452 -3.99 14.15 -0.31
N ILE A 453 -2.94 13.37 -0.56
CA ILE A 453 -1.73 13.84 -1.27
C ILE A 453 -2.10 14.27 -2.69
N ALA A 454 -2.91 13.47 -3.38
CA ALA A 454 -3.37 13.79 -4.73
C ALA A 454 -4.08 15.15 -4.79
N GLU A 455 -5.02 15.41 -3.89
CA GLU A 455 -5.77 16.66 -3.84
C GLU A 455 -4.91 17.83 -3.35
N TRP A 456 -4.35 17.74 -2.15
CA TRP A 456 -3.62 18.84 -1.52
C TRP A 456 -2.31 19.17 -2.25
N GLY A 457 -1.67 18.20 -2.91
CA GLY A 457 -0.51 18.44 -3.76
C GLY A 457 -0.85 19.31 -4.98
N LEU A 458 -2.00 19.06 -5.60
CA LEU A 458 -2.49 19.88 -6.71
C LEU A 458 -2.74 21.32 -6.26
N TRP A 459 -3.46 21.49 -5.14
CA TRP A 459 -3.70 22.80 -4.54
C TRP A 459 -2.39 23.50 -4.19
N ALA A 460 -1.45 22.82 -3.54
CA ALA A 460 -0.20 23.41 -3.10
C ALA A 460 0.64 23.96 -4.27
N LEU A 461 0.72 23.24 -5.39
CA LEU A 461 1.41 23.66 -6.62
C LEU A 461 0.71 24.83 -7.29
N MET A 462 -0.61 24.73 -7.46
CA MET A 462 -1.42 25.76 -8.11
C MET A 462 -1.38 27.08 -7.35
N MET A 463 -1.43 27.03 -6.02
CA MET A 463 -1.47 28.21 -5.15
C MET A 463 -0.19 29.01 -5.17
N ILE A 464 0.96 28.37 -5.38
CA ILE A 464 2.24 29.07 -5.51
C ILE A 464 2.55 29.50 -6.95
N GLY A 465 1.64 29.21 -7.90
CA GLY A 465 1.77 29.57 -9.31
C GLY A 465 2.54 28.57 -10.17
N GLU A 466 2.84 27.37 -9.66
CA GLU A 466 3.48 26.28 -10.40
C GLU A 466 2.44 25.54 -11.26
N MET A 467 1.81 26.27 -12.20
CA MET A 467 0.61 25.83 -12.93
C MET A 467 0.84 24.63 -13.87
N ASP A 468 2.02 24.56 -14.50
CA ASP A 468 2.37 23.43 -15.37
C ASP A 468 2.51 22.14 -14.55
N ALA A 469 3.24 22.23 -13.44
CA ALA A 469 3.40 21.12 -12.50
C ALA A 469 2.06 20.70 -11.88
N ALA A 470 1.23 21.68 -11.49
CA ALA A 470 -0.13 21.44 -11.01
C ALA A 470 -0.97 20.69 -12.05
N THR A 471 -0.98 21.14 -13.30
CA THR A 471 -1.76 20.51 -14.37
C THR A 471 -1.29 19.08 -14.65
N GLN A 472 0.02 18.85 -14.69
CA GLN A 472 0.59 17.51 -14.87
C GLN A 472 0.20 16.59 -13.71
N TRP A 473 0.42 17.06 -12.47
CA TRP A 473 0.08 16.33 -11.26
C TRP A 473 -1.40 15.92 -11.26
N GLY A 474 -2.31 16.88 -11.48
CA GLY A 474 -3.74 16.59 -11.46
C GLY A 474 -4.16 15.60 -12.54
N GLN A 475 -3.58 15.67 -13.75
CA GLN A 475 -3.87 14.72 -14.83
C GLN A 475 -3.42 13.30 -14.51
N GLU A 476 -2.26 13.16 -13.87
CA GLU A 476 -1.74 11.88 -13.41
C GLU A 476 -2.64 11.31 -12.30
N LYS A 477 -2.94 12.10 -11.26
CA LYS A 477 -3.78 11.66 -10.14
C LYS A 477 -5.21 11.36 -10.57
N LEU A 478 -5.75 12.03 -11.57
CA LEU A 478 -7.03 11.67 -12.15
C LEU A 478 -7.03 10.27 -12.79
N GLN A 479 -5.91 9.83 -13.37
CA GLN A 479 -5.79 8.49 -13.93
C GLN A 479 -5.70 7.41 -12.85
N LEU A 480 -5.05 7.72 -11.72
CA LEU A 480 -4.97 6.84 -10.56
C LEU A 480 -6.31 6.78 -9.79
N HIS A 481 -7.07 7.87 -9.78
CA HIS A 481 -8.32 8.02 -9.03
C HIS A 481 -9.54 8.29 -9.93
N PRO A 482 -9.88 7.41 -10.89
CA PRO A 482 -10.90 7.68 -11.90
C PRO A 482 -12.33 7.85 -11.34
N ASN A 483 -12.57 7.35 -10.13
CA ASN A 483 -13.89 7.33 -9.48
C ASN A 483 -14.03 8.37 -8.36
N ILE A 484 -13.03 9.24 -8.17
CA ILE A 484 -13.02 10.24 -7.09
C ILE A 484 -13.30 11.62 -7.69
N PRO A 485 -14.25 12.39 -7.14
CA PRO A 485 -14.63 13.68 -7.70
C PRO A 485 -13.58 14.79 -7.48
N TYR A 486 -12.84 14.75 -6.37
CA TYR A 486 -11.98 15.87 -5.95
C TYR A 486 -10.78 16.18 -6.87
N PRO A 487 -10.08 15.20 -7.48
CA PRO A 487 -9.07 15.49 -8.50
C PRO A 487 -9.64 16.22 -9.73
N LEU A 488 -10.87 15.89 -10.16
CA LEU A 488 -11.55 16.60 -11.26
C LEU A 488 -11.88 18.04 -10.89
N LEU A 489 -12.42 18.25 -9.69
CA LEU A 489 -12.80 19.55 -9.18
C LEU A 489 -11.58 20.46 -9.00
N SER A 490 -10.52 19.93 -8.40
CA SER A 490 -9.25 20.67 -8.23
C SER A 490 -8.59 20.99 -9.57
N LEU A 491 -8.66 20.08 -10.55
CA LEU A 491 -8.20 20.38 -11.91
C LEU A 491 -9.05 21.46 -12.58
N SER A 492 -10.37 21.52 -12.33
CA SER A 492 -11.21 22.60 -12.87
C SER A 492 -10.68 23.97 -12.40
N VAL A 493 -10.31 24.08 -11.13
CA VAL A 493 -9.72 25.29 -10.56
C VAL A 493 -8.43 25.68 -11.28
N ALA A 494 -7.55 24.71 -11.51
CA ALA A 494 -6.32 24.95 -12.26
C ALA A 494 -6.59 25.43 -13.70
N GLN A 495 -7.61 24.87 -14.36
CA GLN A 495 -7.97 25.26 -15.73
C GLN A 495 -8.49 26.69 -15.82
N TYR A 496 -9.38 27.15 -14.92
CA TYR A 496 -9.83 28.54 -15.00
C TYR A 496 -8.73 29.53 -14.60
N ILE A 497 -7.84 29.19 -13.66
CA ILE A 497 -6.68 30.04 -13.34
C ILE A 497 -5.78 30.21 -14.58
N ASN A 498 -5.68 29.16 -15.42
CA ASN A 498 -4.93 29.19 -16.67
C ASN A 498 -5.72 29.79 -17.86
N GLY A 499 -6.93 30.32 -17.63
CA GLY A 499 -7.78 30.92 -18.67
C GLY A 499 -8.58 29.92 -19.51
N ASN A 500 -8.53 28.61 -19.22
CA ASN A 500 -9.22 27.56 -19.96
C ASN A 500 -10.64 27.32 -19.42
N TYR A 501 -11.51 28.33 -19.52
CA TYR A 501 -12.82 28.35 -18.88
C TYR A 501 -13.76 27.22 -19.33
N GLU A 502 -13.81 26.89 -20.61
CA GLU A 502 -14.65 25.81 -21.13
C GLU A 502 -14.28 24.46 -20.51
N ARG A 503 -12.97 24.16 -20.48
CA ARG A 503 -12.45 22.94 -19.86
C ARG A 503 -12.69 22.91 -18.35
N SER A 504 -12.56 24.06 -17.68
CA SER A 504 -12.90 24.20 -16.26
C SER A 504 -14.34 23.78 -15.99
N ILE A 505 -15.29 24.38 -16.71
CA ILE A 505 -16.72 24.09 -16.53
C ILE A 505 -17.01 22.62 -16.80
N ALA A 506 -16.46 22.03 -17.87
CA ALA A 506 -16.67 20.62 -18.19
C ALA A 506 -16.19 19.68 -17.08
N LEU A 507 -15.01 19.94 -16.51
CA LEU A 507 -14.47 19.17 -15.38
C LEU A 507 -15.31 19.35 -14.11
N ALA A 508 -15.70 20.59 -13.79
CA ALA A 508 -16.48 20.89 -12.60
C ALA A 508 -17.89 20.26 -12.66
N VAL A 509 -18.56 20.28 -13.83
CA VAL A 509 -19.85 19.61 -14.03
C VAL A 509 -19.73 18.12 -13.76
N LYS A 510 -18.73 17.45 -14.33
CA LYS A 510 -18.48 16.02 -14.09
C LYS A 510 -18.20 15.74 -12.61
N GLY A 511 -17.41 16.59 -11.95
CA GLY A 511 -17.15 16.48 -10.51
C GLY A 511 -18.40 16.63 -9.65
N VAL A 512 -19.30 17.56 -10.01
CA VAL A 512 -20.61 17.73 -9.35
C VAL A 512 -21.49 16.51 -9.54
N GLU A 513 -21.53 15.92 -10.73
CA GLU A 513 -22.29 14.67 -10.98
C GLU A 513 -21.74 13.51 -10.16
N MET A 514 -20.42 13.28 -10.21
CA MET A 514 -19.76 12.17 -9.49
C MET A 514 -19.89 12.27 -7.97
N SER A 515 -19.83 13.50 -7.43
CA SER A 515 -20.00 13.74 -5.99
C SER A 515 -21.46 13.75 -5.53
N GLN A 516 -22.41 13.44 -6.42
CA GLN A 516 -23.85 13.54 -6.15
C GLN A 516 -24.23 14.93 -5.61
N ARG A 517 -23.66 15.97 -6.24
CA ARG A 517 -23.89 17.39 -5.95
C ARG A 517 -23.50 17.79 -4.53
N ALA A 518 -22.39 17.27 -4.03
CA ALA A 518 -21.85 17.67 -2.73
C ALA A 518 -21.63 19.21 -2.67
N PRO A 519 -21.81 19.85 -1.49
CA PRO A 519 -21.80 21.31 -1.39
C PRO A 519 -20.52 21.96 -1.90
N LEU A 520 -19.34 21.40 -1.56
CA LEU A 520 -18.06 21.94 -2.01
C LEU A 520 -17.90 21.84 -3.54
N SER A 521 -18.38 20.76 -4.15
CA SER A 521 -18.38 20.59 -5.62
C SER A 521 -19.22 21.67 -6.32
N LEU A 522 -20.38 22.02 -5.74
CA LEU A 522 -21.23 23.10 -6.24
C LEU A 522 -20.52 24.45 -6.17
N ILE A 523 -19.75 24.71 -5.10
CA ILE A 523 -18.92 25.92 -4.98
C ILE A 523 -17.81 25.95 -6.04
N PHE A 524 -17.12 24.85 -6.32
CA PHE A 524 -16.11 24.82 -7.40
C PHE A 524 -16.71 24.99 -8.80
N LEU A 525 -17.92 24.49 -9.04
CA LEU A 525 -18.66 24.80 -10.27
C LEU A 525 -19.07 26.27 -10.33
N ALA A 526 -19.50 26.86 -9.22
CA ALA A 526 -19.80 28.28 -9.12
C ALA A 526 -18.56 29.14 -9.41
N GLN A 527 -17.37 28.76 -8.91
CA GLN A 527 -16.10 29.41 -9.26
C GLN A 527 -15.82 29.30 -10.77
N SER A 528 -16.01 28.13 -11.37
CA SER A 528 -15.80 27.94 -12.82
C SER A 528 -16.72 28.83 -13.66
N TYR A 529 -17.99 28.99 -13.27
CA TYR A 529 -18.91 29.90 -13.95
C TYR A 529 -18.56 31.38 -13.71
N ALA A 530 -18.21 31.75 -12.48
CA ALA A 530 -17.79 33.11 -12.15
C ALA A 530 -16.53 33.52 -12.93
N ALA A 531 -15.53 32.64 -13.03
CA ALA A 531 -14.32 32.88 -13.82
C ALA A 531 -14.58 33.01 -15.33
N ALA A 532 -15.69 32.44 -15.82
CA ALA A 532 -16.12 32.50 -17.21
C ALA A 532 -17.12 33.64 -17.50
N ASP A 533 -17.31 34.58 -16.57
CA ASP A 533 -18.30 35.66 -16.62
C ASP A 533 -19.77 35.18 -16.79
N GLN A 534 -20.09 33.94 -16.41
CA GLN A 534 -21.45 33.36 -16.42
C GLN A 534 -22.12 33.50 -15.05
N THR A 535 -22.25 34.74 -14.58
CA THR A 535 -22.68 35.07 -13.22
C THR A 535 -24.14 34.71 -12.92
N ASP A 536 -24.98 34.61 -13.95
CA ASP A 536 -26.39 34.20 -13.87
C ASP A 536 -26.57 32.79 -13.28
N LYS A 537 -25.55 31.92 -13.41
CA LYS A 537 -25.57 30.53 -12.93
C LYS A 537 -25.05 30.37 -11.50
N VAL A 538 -24.38 31.38 -10.95
CA VAL A 538 -23.61 31.27 -9.71
C VAL A 538 -24.51 31.17 -8.48
N GLN A 539 -25.49 32.07 -8.34
CA GLN A 539 -26.28 32.20 -7.12
C GLN A 539 -27.13 30.96 -6.82
N ALA A 540 -27.63 30.28 -7.86
CA ALA A 540 -28.38 29.05 -7.71
C ALA A 540 -27.54 27.92 -7.07
N LEU A 541 -26.27 27.81 -7.48
CA LEU A 541 -25.34 26.79 -6.95
C LEU A 541 -24.94 27.07 -5.50
N ILE A 542 -24.66 28.33 -5.16
CA ILE A 542 -24.35 28.73 -3.78
C ILE A 542 -25.55 28.41 -2.87
N LYS A 543 -26.75 28.84 -3.26
CA LYS A 543 -27.97 28.58 -2.50
C LYS A 543 -28.24 27.08 -2.33
N GLU A 544 -28.02 26.29 -3.38
CA GLU A 544 -28.14 24.84 -3.30
C GLU A 544 -27.15 24.22 -2.30
N ALA A 545 -25.89 24.65 -2.32
CA ALA A 545 -24.88 24.19 -1.37
C ALA A 545 -25.28 24.51 0.09
N GLU A 546 -25.79 25.72 0.33
CA GLU A 546 -26.22 26.17 1.66
C GLU A 546 -27.46 25.41 2.18
N MET A 547 -28.39 25.01 1.30
CA MET A 547 -29.60 24.28 1.68
C MET A 547 -29.32 22.85 2.18
N GLN A 548 -28.15 22.27 1.91
CA GLN A 548 -27.82 20.90 2.31
C GLN A 548 -27.45 20.75 3.80
N ASN A 549 -27.41 21.86 4.56
CA ASN A 549 -27.08 21.89 6.00
C ASN A 549 -25.79 21.13 6.35
N LYS A 550 -24.80 21.20 5.46
CA LYS A 550 -23.45 20.65 5.59
C LYS A 550 -22.43 21.78 5.60
N TYR A 551 -21.22 21.51 6.09
CA TYR A 551 -20.14 22.50 6.04
C TYR A 551 -19.85 22.92 4.59
N VAL A 552 -19.89 24.23 4.34
CA VAL A 552 -19.46 24.88 3.10
C VAL A 552 -18.30 25.80 3.45
N CYS A 553 -17.15 25.58 2.81
CA CYS A 553 -15.92 26.34 3.10
C CYS A 553 -16.09 27.83 2.76
N PRO A 554 -16.14 28.75 3.75
CA PRO A 554 -16.32 30.18 3.48
C PRO A 554 -15.20 30.78 2.64
N TYR A 555 -13.97 30.25 2.73
CA TYR A 555 -12.85 30.69 1.90
C TYR A 555 -13.11 30.44 0.41
N GLU A 556 -13.53 29.22 0.06
CA GLU A 556 -13.82 28.87 -1.35
C GLU A 556 -15.08 29.58 -1.86
N THR A 557 -16.04 29.88 -1.00
CA THR A 557 -17.17 30.77 -1.35
C THR A 557 -16.68 32.21 -1.58
N ALA A 558 -15.77 32.73 -0.75
CA ALA A 558 -15.19 34.07 -0.92
C ALA A 558 -14.50 34.22 -2.28
N VAL A 559 -13.83 33.18 -2.75
CA VAL A 559 -13.21 33.15 -4.08
C VAL A 559 -14.23 33.37 -5.21
N VAL A 560 -15.45 32.83 -5.10
CA VAL A 560 -16.51 33.06 -6.10
C VAL A 560 -16.80 34.56 -6.23
N TYR A 561 -16.98 35.24 -5.09
CA TYR A 561 -17.23 36.68 -5.06
C TYR A 561 -16.01 37.50 -5.48
N ALA A 562 -14.79 37.01 -5.23
CA ALA A 562 -13.57 37.65 -5.70
C ALA A 562 -13.48 37.62 -7.23
N LEU A 563 -13.87 36.50 -7.86
CA LEU A 563 -13.95 36.37 -9.32
C LEU A 563 -15.02 37.28 -9.93
N MET A 564 -16.11 37.56 -9.20
CA MET A 564 -17.16 38.50 -9.60
C MET A 564 -16.84 39.98 -9.30
N GLY A 565 -15.74 40.26 -8.59
CA GLY A 565 -15.36 41.63 -8.20
C GLY A 565 -16.13 42.20 -6.99
N GLU A 566 -16.85 41.38 -6.24
CA GLU A 566 -17.65 41.79 -5.06
C GLU A 566 -16.81 41.87 -3.78
N ILE A 567 -15.87 42.82 -3.73
CA ILE A 567 -14.80 42.87 -2.73
C ILE A 567 -15.28 42.91 -1.26
N ASP A 568 -16.39 43.59 -0.96
CA ASP A 568 -16.88 43.65 0.42
C ASP A 568 -17.41 42.31 0.92
N THR A 569 -18.13 41.58 0.06
CA THR A 569 -18.59 40.21 0.34
C THR A 569 -17.42 39.26 0.54
N VAL A 570 -16.33 39.43 -0.23
CA VAL A 570 -15.09 38.64 -0.07
C VAL A 570 -14.56 38.75 1.36
N PHE A 571 -14.44 39.96 1.91
CA PHE A 571 -13.89 40.12 3.25
C PHE A 571 -14.84 39.64 4.37
N ILE A 572 -16.15 39.75 4.20
CA ILE A 572 -17.12 39.13 5.12
C ILE A 572 -16.90 37.62 5.19
N LEU A 573 -16.73 36.97 4.04
CA LEU A 573 -16.52 35.53 3.96
C LEU A 573 -15.12 35.09 4.40
N LEU A 574 -14.09 35.91 4.16
CA LEU A 574 -12.74 35.63 4.68
C LEU A 574 -12.65 35.78 6.21
N ASP A 575 -13.36 36.75 6.81
CA ASP A 575 -13.49 36.85 8.26
C ASP A 575 -14.21 35.61 8.83
N LYS A 576 -15.27 35.15 8.16
CA LYS A 576 -15.94 33.88 8.51
C LYS A 576 -15.02 32.67 8.33
N ALA A 577 -14.18 32.64 7.29
CA ALA A 577 -13.20 31.58 7.09
C ALA A 577 -12.19 31.51 8.23
N VAL A 578 -11.76 32.67 8.75
CA VAL A 578 -10.88 32.75 9.92
C VAL A 578 -11.59 32.20 11.16
N GLU A 579 -12.85 32.61 11.39
CA GLU A 579 -13.66 32.09 12.50
C GLU A 579 -13.80 30.57 12.43
N TYR A 580 -14.05 30.03 11.23
CA TYR A 580 -14.27 28.60 10.99
C TYR A 580 -12.96 27.81 10.89
N ARG A 581 -11.82 28.50 10.90
CA ARG A 581 -10.49 27.93 10.64
C ARG A 581 -10.45 27.11 9.35
N SER A 582 -11.01 27.63 8.27
CA SER A 582 -11.03 26.94 6.97
C SER A 582 -9.64 26.48 6.55
N ASN A 583 -9.49 25.19 6.25
CA ASN A 583 -8.19 24.57 5.93
C ASN A 583 -7.46 25.29 4.77
N CYS A 584 -8.19 25.84 3.80
CA CYS A 584 -7.67 26.57 2.64
C CYS A 584 -6.91 27.86 2.98
N LEU A 585 -7.08 28.41 4.20
CA LEU A 585 -6.42 29.66 4.61
C LEU A 585 -4.89 29.57 4.59
N ILE A 586 -4.32 28.37 4.64
CA ILE A 586 -2.87 28.15 4.48
C ILE A 586 -2.33 28.68 3.15
N PHE A 587 -3.18 28.81 2.12
CA PHE A 587 -2.78 29.27 0.78
C PHE A 587 -2.93 30.78 0.56
N THR A 588 -3.59 31.49 1.48
CA THR A 588 -4.08 32.87 1.32
C THR A 588 -3.06 33.82 0.69
N ARG A 589 -1.80 33.78 1.14
CA ARG A 589 -0.73 34.69 0.70
C ARG A 589 -0.41 34.55 -0.78
N HIS A 590 -0.36 33.31 -1.25
CA HIS A 590 0.11 33.00 -2.60
C HIS A 590 -1.04 32.75 -3.58
N ASP A 591 -2.25 32.49 -3.08
CA ASP A 591 -3.45 32.21 -3.88
C ASP A 591 -3.63 33.24 -5.02
N PRO A 592 -3.47 32.82 -6.30
CA PRO A 592 -3.57 33.73 -7.44
C PRO A 592 -4.98 34.29 -7.63
N ARG A 593 -6.01 33.63 -7.10
CA ARG A 593 -7.42 34.05 -7.21
C ARG A 593 -7.73 35.25 -6.34
N LEU A 594 -6.94 35.48 -5.28
CA LEU A 594 -7.07 36.65 -4.40
C LEU A 594 -6.28 37.88 -4.88
N ARG A 595 -5.64 37.84 -6.07
CA ARG A 595 -4.91 39.00 -6.64
C ARG A 595 -5.69 40.32 -6.60
N PRO A 596 -7.00 40.38 -6.90
CA PRO A 596 -7.76 41.63 -6.88
C PRO A 596 -7.77 42.34 -5.52
N ILE A 597 -7.66 41.59 -4.41
CA ILE A 597 -7.76 42.13 -3.05
C ILE A 597 -6.40 42.35 -2.36
N ARG A 598 -5.28 41.96 -2.97
CA ARG A 598 -3.95 42.00 -2.31
C ARG A 598 -3.49 43.39 -1.90
N ARG A 599 -4.03 44.44 -2.50
CA ARG A 599 -3.71 45.85 -2.17
C ARG A 599 -4.63 46.44 -1.09
N ASP A 600 -5.69 45.74 -0.72
CA ASP A 600 -6.62 46.19 0.32
C ASP A 600 -6.00 46.02 1.72
N PRO A 601 -6.08 47.03 2.61
CA PRO A 601 -5.58 46.94 3.99
C PRO A 601 -6.12 45.73 4.78
N ARG A 602 -7.35 45.30 4.51
CA ARG A 602 -7.98 44.13 5.15
C ARG A 602 -7.25 42.83 4.82
N TYR A 603 -6.66 42.72 3.63
CA TYR A 603 -5.87 41.55 3.23
C TYR A 603 -4.58 41.43 4.05
N PHE A 604 -3.88 42.55 4.32
CA PHE A 604 -2.70 42.53 5.20
C PHE A 604 -3.07 42.13 6.64
N LYS A 605 -4.22 42.60 7.14
CA LYS A 605 -4.74 42.16 8.45
C LYS A 605 -5.00 40.66 8.48
N LEU A 606 -5.61 40.11 7.42
CA LEU A 606 -5.83 38.67 7.27
C LEU A 606 -4.51 37.89 7.33
N LEU A 607 -3.50 38.29 6.55
CA LEU A 607 -2.19 37.66 6.56
C LEU A 607 -1.53 37.68 7.93
N LYS A 608 -1.63 38.80 8.66
CA LYS A 608 -1.12 38.91 10.03
C LYS A 608 -1.83 37.96 10.98
N THR A 609 -3.16 37.83 10.88
CA THR A 609 -3.95 36.93 11.73
C THR A 609 -3.54 35.47 11.57
N ILE A 610 -3.26 35.03 10.34
CA ILE A 610 -2.85 33.65 10.03
C ILE A 610 -1.33 33.47 10.04
N GLY A 611 -0.54 34.48 10.44
CA GLY A 611 0.91 34.39 10.55
C GLY A 611 1.65 34.23 9.23
N LEU A 612 1.12 34.77 8.12
CA LEU A 612 1.72 34.78 6.77
C LEU A 612 2.00 36.20 6.25
N ASP A 613 2.16 37.17 7.15
CA ASP A 613 2.66 38.49 6.81
C ASP A 613 4.18 38.50 6.61
N ASP A 614 4.72 39.57 6.01
CA ASP A 614 6.13 39.64 5.61
C ASP A 614 7.11 39.45 6.79
N GLN A 615 6.73 39.92 7.98
CA GLN A 615 7.55 39.75 9.18
C GLN A 615 7.63 38.26 9.57
N ALA A 616 6.50 37.55 9.56
CA ALA A 616 6.47 36.13 9.88
C ALA A 616 7.30 35.31 8.89
N LEU A 617 7.14 35.53 7.58
CA LEU A 617 7.89 34.81 6.54
C LEU A 617 9.40 34.98 6.67
N SER A 618 9.87 36.20 7.01
CA SER A 618 11.30 36.46 7.19
C SER A 618 11.96 35.60 8.28
N ARG A 619 11.16 35.08 9.23
CA ARG A 619 11.62 34.15 10.26
C ARG A 619 11.60 32.70 9.77
N TYR A 620 10.58 32.31 9.02
CA TYR A 620 10.43 30.94 8.52
C TYR A 620 11.45 30.60 7.44
N LEU A 621 11.73 31.53 6.51
CA LEU A 621 12.70 31.34 5.43
C LEU A 621 14.17 31.26 5.89
N LYS A 622 14.44 31.51 7.18
CA LYS A 622 15.79 31.39 7.78
C LYS A 622 16.02 30.04 8.45
N LYS A 623 14.98 29.24 8.64
CA LYS A 623 15.04 27.89 9.18
C LYS A 623 15.24 26.91 8.03
#